data_AF-A0AAV4CCE2-F1
#
_entry.id   AF-A0AAV4CCE2-F1
#
_cell.length_a   1.000
_cell.length_b   1.000
_cell.length_c   1.000
_cell.angle_alpha   90.00
_cell.angle_beta   90.00
_cell.angle_gamma   90.00
#
_symmetry.space_group_name_H-M   'P 1'
#
loop_
_entity.id
_entity.type
_entity.pdbx_description
1 polymer ?
#
loop_
_entity_poly.entity_id
_entity_poly.type
_entity_poly.pdbx_seq_one_letter_code
_entity_poly.pdbx_strand_id
1 'polypeptide(L)'
;MLWRCLVQCWDEEIYLQALLHRFVKLNIQLLSRFKTWLDEIYQEEVSRKTETMSDTKQRSSTPDRLRNSPSTDASARSTSPVFKASSSSTTETSVQQQPITLGQIVTLMADIENLSQKVSQMFDFHIKPKLVIIGFEKPESVEESLTACVSAICECCPRFWAMVTEDIVKQCSGFLTQVNDIPRLYRRTNKEVPSKPSAYLAGVIKPLSRFCEEHTSLLSEQQKQEFLSQVFSALTQQFCEVTSEVLVSTKKMEDSLRRLKKARGTDKDKEKAGVVTDSDKIRTQIIIDIDSFNSQMETLGLKVTDAEGYSKLEALSKDAKADMTSVS
;
A
#
# COMPACT_ATOMS: atom_id res chain seq x y z
N MET A 1 10.92 -22.66 -10.64
CA MET A 1 10.87 -23.55 -11.83
C MET A 1 11.82 -23.09 -12.93
N LEU A 2 11.73 -21.83 -13.37
CA LEU A 2 12.59 -21.25 -14.43
C LEU A 2 14.09 -21.58 -14.28
N TRP A 3 14.68 -21.30 -13.11
CA TRP A 3 16.10 -21.54 -12.87
C TRP A 3 16.54 -22.98 -13.14
N ARG A 4 15.72 -23.97 -12.75
CA ARG A 4 16.02 -25.38 -13.02
C ARG A 4 16.06 -25.65 -14.52
N CYS A 5 15.10 -25.11 -15.28
CA CYS A 5 15.06 -25.27 -16.73
C CYS A 5 16.27 -24.64 -17.42
N LEU A 6 16.73 -23.47 -16.96
CA LEU A 6 17.92 -22.80 -17.50
C LEU A 6 19.17 -23.67 -17.31
N VAL A 7 19.41 -24.17 -16.10
CA VAL A 7 20.60 -24.96 -15.77
C VAL A 7 20.57 -26.36 -16.37
N GLN A 8 19.40 -27.02 -16.37
CA GLN A 8 19.24 -28.39 -16.87
C GLN A 8 19.62 -28.53 -18.36
N CYS A 9 19.55 -27.44 -19.14
CA CYS A 9 20.03 -27.41 -20.52
C CYS A 9 21.53 -27.73 -20.68
N TRP A 10 22.30 -27.60 -19.60
CA TRP A 10 23.75 -27.70 -19.60
C TRP A 10 24.29 -28.93 -18.86
N ASP A 11 23.39 -29.78 -18.36
CA ASP A 11 23.70 -31.07 -17.77
C ASP A 11 24.41 -31.98 -18.78
N GLU A 12 25.38 -32.78 -18.34
CA GLU A 12 26.15 -33.67 -19.21
C GLU A 12 25.28 -34.72 -19.91
N GLU A 13 24.19 -35.15 -19.28
CA GLU A 13 23.26 -36.13 -19.87
C GLU A 13 22.38 -35.55 -20.98
N ILE A 14 22.20 -34.22 -20.99
CA ILE A 14 21.28 -33.51 -21.89
C ILE A 14 22.04 -32.73 -22.96
N TYR A 15 23.19 -32.17 -22.60
CA TYR A 15 23.94 -31.27 -23.44
C TYR A 15 24.60 -32.00 -24.62
N LEU A 16 24.37 -31.47 -25.82
CA LEU A 16 25.01 -31.92 -27.05
C LEU A 16 25.76 -30.75 -27.69
N GLN A 17 27.07 -30.91 -27.89
CA GLN A 17 27.94 -29.85 -28.42
C GLN A 17 27.45 -29.28 -29.76
N ALA A 18 26.95 -30.15 -30.65
CA ALA A 18 26.38 -29.75 -31.95
C ALA A 18 25.15 -28.81 -31.83
N LEU A 19 24.48 -28.80 -30.68
CA LEU A 19 23.28 -28.02 -30.40
C LEU A 19 23.54 -26.83 -29.47
N LEU A 20 24.79 -26.48 -29.17
CA LEU A 20 25.14 -25.38 -28.26
C LEU A 20 24.34 -24.11 -28.56
N HIS A 21 24.32 -23.67 -29.81
CA HIS A 21 23.61 -22.46 -30.23
C HIS A 21 22.09 -22.52 -29.92
N ARG A 22 21.48 -23.71 -29.97
CA ARG A 22 20.06 -23.91 -29.65
C ARG A 22 19.82 -23.84 -28.14
N PHE A 23 20.72 -24.36 -27.32
CA PHE A 23 20.62 -24.24 -25.86
C PHE A 23 20.78 -22.79 -25.39
N VAL A 24 21.71 -22.03 -25.98
CA VAL A 24 21.83 -20.58 -25.73
C VAL A 24 20.53 -19.87 -26.12
N LYS A 25 20.02 -20.12 -27.33
CA LYS A 25 18.76 -19.54 -27.81
C LYS A 25 17.59 -19.88 -26.88
N LEU A 26 17.49 -21.13 -26.40
CA LEU A 26 16.45 -21.56 -25.47
C LEU A 26 16.52 -20.80 -24.13
N ASN A 27 17.71 -20.61 -23.56
CA ASN A 27 17.89 -19.84 -22.32
C ASN A 27 17.39 -18.39 -22.49
N ILE A 28 17.75 -17.74 -23.60
CA ILE A 28 17.27 -16.39 -23.95
C ILE A 28 15.74 -16.37 -24.10
N GLN A 29 15.16 -17.36 -24.79
CA GLN A 29 13.71 -17.48 -24.97
C GLN A 29 12.96 -17.70 -23.64
N LEU A 30 13.53 -18.50 -22.73
CA LEU A 30 12.96 -18.74 -21.40
C LEU A 30 12.94 -17.46 -20.55
N LEU A 31 14.04 -16.71 -20.55
CA LEU A 31 14.11 -15.41 -19.87
C LEU A 31 13.12 -14.41 -20.48
N SER A 32 13.06 -14.34 -21.81
CA SER A 32 12.11 -13.48 -22.53
C SER A 32 10.65 -13.82 -22.19
N ARG A 33 10.27 -15.11 -22.20
CA ARG A 33 8.92 -15.54 -21.82
C ARG A 33 8.60 -15.22 -20.37
N PHE A 34 9.57 -15.40 -19.46
CA PHE A 34 9.40 -15.03 -18.05
C PHE A 34 9.11 -13.54 -17.89
N LYS A 35 9.84 -12.68 -18.60
CA LYS A 35 9.55 -11.24 -18.63
C LYS A 35 8.12 -10.95 -19.10
N THR A 36 7.68 -11.56 -20.20
CA THR A 36 6.30 -11.40 -20.70
C THR A 36 5.27 -11.87 -19.67
N TRP A 37 5.55 -12.97 -18.96
CA TRP A 37 4.67 -13.46 -17.91
C TRP A 37 4.57 -12.50 -16.72
N LEU A 38 5.68 -11.84 -16.34
CA LEU A 38 5.65 -10.77 -15.33
C LEU A 38 4.80 -9.58 -15.77
N ASP A 39 4.88 -9.20 -17.05
CA ASP A 39 4.03 -8.15 -17.63
C ASP A 39 2.55 -8.55 -17.55
N GLU A 40 2.21 -9.79 -17.92
CA GLU A 40 0.85 -10.34 -17.86
C GLU A 40 0.28 -10.28 -16.44
N ILE A 41 1.03 -10.74 -15.43
CA ILE A 41 0.62 -10.68 -14.02
C ILE A 41 0.35 -9.24 -13.59
N TYR A 42 1.28 -8.33 -13.89
CA TYR A 42 1.14 -6.95 -13.47
C TYR A 42 -0.13 -6.32 -14.06
N GLN A 43 -0.41 -6.55 -15.34
CA GLN A 43 -1.61 -6.00 -16.00
C GLN A 43 -2.90 -6.62 -15.46
N GLU A 44 -2.90 -7.91 -15.14
CA GLU A 44 -4.04 -8.57 -14.54
C GLU A 44 -4.39 -7.97 -13.17
N GLU A 45 -3.39 -7.75 -12.31
CA GLU A 45 -3.60 -7.17 -10.98
C GLU A 45 -4.05 -5.70 -11.04
N VAL A 46 -3.51 -4.90 -11.97
CA VAL A 46 -3.97 -3.52 -12.18
C VAL A 46 -5.42 -3.48 -12.67
N SER A 47 -5.80 -4.40 -13.56
CA SER A 47 -7.17 -4.50 -14.08
C SER A 47 -8.15 -4.85 -12.96
N ARG A 48 -7.81 -5.84 -12.12
CA ARG A 48 -8.61 -6.25 -10.94
C ARG A 48 -8.82 -5.10 -9.96
N LYS A 49 -7.76 -4.35 -9.64
CA LYS A 49 -7.87 -3.18 -8.74
C LYS A 49 -8.81 -2.11 -9.30
N THR A 50 -8.78 -1.88 -10.62
CA THR A 50 -9.62 -0.89 -11.29
C THR A 50 -11.10 -1.28 -11.26
N GLU A 51 -11.43 -2.54 -11.55
CA GLU A 51 -12.80 -3.06 -11.51
C GLU A 51 -13.43 -2.96 -10.12
N THR A 52 -12.65 -3.30 -9.09
CA THR A 52 -13.09 -3.22 -7.68
C THR A 52 -13.45 -1.78 -7.28
N MET A 53 -12.73 -0.79 -7.83
CA MET A 53 -12.99 0.63 -7.56
C MET A 53 -14.23 1.15 -8.30
N SER A 54 -14.52 0.68 -9.52
CA SER A 54 -15.74 1.06 -10.25
C SER A 54 -17.02 0.51 -9.61
N ASP A 55 -16.99 -0.73 -9.12
CA ASP A 55 -18.15 -1.35 -8.46
C ASP A 55 -18.48 -0.68 -7.13
N THR A 56 -17.45 -0.23 -6.39
CA THR A 56 -17.63 0.50 -5.13
C THR A 56 -18.32 1.85 -5.37
N LYS A 57 -17.99 2.56 -6.46
CA LYS A 57 -18.63 3.84 -6.81
C LYS A 57 -20.09 3.69 -7.28
N GLN A 58 -20.44 2.59 -7.97
CA GLN A 58 -21.82 2.33 -8.40
C GLN A 58 -22.75 1.94 -7.25
N ARG A 59 -22.26 1.26 -6.20
CA ARG A 59 -23.09 0.94 -5.02
C ARG A 59 -23.37 2.14 -4.11
N SER A 60 -22.54 3.19 -4.15
CA SER A 60 -22.73 4.39 -3.32
C SER A 60 -23.71 5.43 -3.86
N SER A 61 -24.29 5.24 -5.06
CA SER A 61 -25.12 6.23 -5.74
C SER A 61 -26.64 5.98 -5.70
N THR A 62 -27.13 5.02 -4.91
CA THR A 62 -28.58 4.89 -4.63
C THR A 62 -28.95 5.65 -3.36
N PRO A 63 -29.75 6.73 -3.42
CA PRO A 63 -30.30 7.36 -2.23
C PRO A 63 -31.44 6.47 -1.70
N ASP A 64 -31.31 6.02 -0.45
CA ASP A 64 -32.37 5.34 0.31
C ASP A 64 -33.63 6.22 0.38
N ARG A 65 -34.60 5.93 -0.48
CA ARG A 65 -35.99 6.38 -0.28
C ARG A 65 -36.71 5.36 0.57
N LEU A 66 -36.91 5.75 1.83
CA LEU A 66 -37.98 5.35 2.74
C LEU A 66 -39.12 4.59 2.06
N ARG A 67 -39.36 3.33 2.48
CA ARG A 67 -40.70 2.75 2.40
C ARG A 67 -40.99 1.90 3.62
N ASN A 68 -41.74 2.52 4.54
CA ASN A 68 -42.38 1.84 5.65
C ASN A 68 -43.72 1.18 5.23
N SER A 69 -43.96 -0.01 5.80
CA SER A 69 -45.25 -0.57 6.27
C SER A 69 -46.07 -1.49 5.31
N PRO A 70 -46.95 -2.38 5.84
CA PRO A 70 -46.60 -3.76 6.24
C PRO A 70 -47.65 -4.82 5.79
N SER A 71 -47.51 -6.08 6.27
CA SER A 71 -48.53 -7.18 6.35
C SER A 71 -49.00 -7.81 5.01
N THR A 72 -49.34 -9.10 4.84
CA THR A 72 -49.54 -10.29 5.68
C THR A 72 -49.71 -11.52 4.76
N ASP A 73 -49.31 -12.69 5.27
CA ASP A 73 -49.86 -14.05 5.09
C ASP A 73 -49.68 -14.96 3.84
N ALA A 74 -49.32 -16.20 4.20
CA ALA A 74 -49.80 -17.51 3.75
C ALA A 74 -49.50 -18.14 2.36
N SER A 75 -48.83 -19.29 2.46
CA SER A 75 -49.15 -20.59 1.82
C SER A 75 -48.66 -20.95 0.40
N ALA A 76 -47.69 -21.87 0.40
CA ALA A 76 -47.58 -23.14 -0.35
C ALA A 76 -48.29 -23.29 -1.72
N ARG A 77 -47.51 -23.66 -2.76
CA ARG A 77 -47.62 -24.96 -3.46
C ARG A 77 -46.52 -25.20 -4.50
N SER A 78 -46.00 -26.41 -4.51
CA SER A 78 -45.12 -27.00 -5.51
C SER A 78 -45.83 -27.26 -6.85
N THR A 79 -45.14 -27.02 -7.97
CA THR A 79 -45.23 -27.82 -9.21
C THR A 79 -44.06 -27.48 -10.15
N SER A 80 -43.29 -28.50 -10.54
CA SER A 80 -42.51 -28.57 -11.78
C SER A 80 -43.12 -29.71 -12.64
N PRO A 81 -42.73 -29.97 -13.90
CA PRO A 81 -41.68 -29.35 -14.73
C PRO A 81 -42.14 -29.00 -16.17
N VAL A 82 -41.41 -28.12 -16.86
CA VAL A 82 -41.44 -28.07 -18.33
C VAL A 82 -40.02 -28.04 -18.87
N PHE A 83 -39.72 -29.07 -19.66
CA PHE A 83 -38.52 -29.24 -20.45
C PHE A 83 -38.43 -28.17 -21.54
N LYS A 84 -37.27 -27.50 -21.65
CA LYS A 84 -36.79 -26.95 -22.93
C LYS A 84 -35.30 -27.28 -23.09
N ALA A 85 -35.03 -27.85 -24.26
CA ALA A 85 -33.75 -28.41 -24.66
C ALA A 85 -32.73 -27.33 -25.07
N SER A 86 -31.49 -27.57 -24.65
CA SER A 86 -30.22 -27.34 -25.35
C SER A 86 -30.11 -26.13 -26.30
N SER A 87 -29.38 -25.12 -25.85
CA SER A 87 -28.35 -24.48 -26.67
C SER A 87 -27.01 -24.59 -25.95
N SER A 88 -26.12 -25.35 -26.56
CA SER A 88 -24.71 -25.50 -26.19
C SER A 88 -24.02 -24.15 -26.24
N SER A 89 -23.74 -23.57 -25.07
CA SER A 89 -22.67 -22.60 -24.92
C SER A 89 -21.58 -23.29 -24.10
N THR A 90 -20.43 -23.43 -24.74
CA THR A 90 -19.15 -23.78 -24.13
C THR A 90 -18.99 -23.00 -22.83
N THR A 91 -19.14 -23.71 -21.71
CA THR A 91 -18.66 -23.24 -20.41
C THR A 91 -17.14 -23.26 -20.48
N GLU A 92 -16.57 -22.18 -21.01
CA GLU A 92 -15.23 -21.78 -20.61
C GLU A 92 -15.25 -21.71 -19.09
N THR A 93 -14.65 -22.71 -18.46
CA THR A 93 -14.44 -22.72 -17.03
C THR A 93 -13.42 -21.62 -16.78
N SER A 94 -13.90 -20.40 -16.56
CA SER A 94 -13.08 -19.28 -16.14
C SER A 94 -12.60 -19.63 -14.74
N VAL A 95 -11.47 -20.33 -14.67
CA VAL A 95 -10.76 -20.59 -13.43
C VAL A 95 -10.32 -19.21 -12.95
N GLN A 96 -11.12 -18.60 -12.08
CA GLN A 96 -10.75 -17.34 -11.44
C GLN A 96 -9.46 -17.59 -10.66
N GLN A 97 -8.34 -17.22 -11.27
CA GLN A 97 -7.03 -17.32 -10.62
C GLN A 97 -7.06 -16.42 -9.39
N GLN A 98 -6.65 -16.93 -8.23
CA GLN A 98 -6.61 -16.13 -7.01
C GLN A 98 -5.65 -14.94 -7.20
N PRO A 99 -5.98 -13.76 -6.64
CA PRO A 99 -5.10 -12.59 -6.75
C PRO A 99 -3.74 -12.89 -6.12
N ILE A 100 -2.69 -12.32 -6.70
CA ILE A 100 -1.35 -12.43 -6.12
C ILE A 100 -1.32 -11.70 -4.78
N THR A 101 -0.75 -12.34 -3.77
CA THR A 101 -0.58 -11.74 -2.44
C THR A 101 0.65 -10.84 -2.41
N LEU A 102 0.68 -9.85 -1.52
CA LEU A 102 1.85 -8.98 -1.32
C LEU A 102 3.13 -9.78 -1.05
N GLY A 103 3.03 -10.81 -0.20
CA GLY A 103 4.18 -11.66 0.11
C GLY A 103 4.71 -12.44 -1.11
N GLN A 104 3.83 -12.83 -2.03
CA GLN A 104 4.24 -13.44 -3.30
C GLN A 104 4.95 -12.43 -4.21
N ILE A 105 4.50 -11.16 -4.25
CA ILE A 105 5.19 -10.10 -5.00
C ILE A 105 6.59 -9.85 -4.44
N VAL A 106 6.73 -9.72 -3.11
CA VAL A 106 8.03 -9.51 -2.45
C VAL A 106 8.98 -10.69 -2.72
N THR A 107 8.48 -11.92 -2.60
CA THR A 107 9.27 -13.13 -2.91
C THR A 107 9.70 -13.15 -4.38
N LEU A 108 8.80 -12.79 -5.30
CA LEU A 108 9.07 -12.71 -6.73
C LEU A 108 10.16 -11.67 -7.05
N MET A 109 10.14 -10.51 -6.40
CA MET A 109 11.18 -9.49 -6.55
C MET A 109 12.54 -10.00 -6.05
N ALA A 110 12.58 -10.64 -4.87
CA ALA A 110 13.79 -11.26 -4.35
C ALA A 110 14.32 -12.36 -5.31
N ASP A 111 13.43 -13.16 -5.90
CA ASP A 111 13.79 -14.17 -6.90
C ASP A 111 14.38 -13.54 -8.17
N ILE A 112 13.85 -12.40 -8.62
CA ILE A 112 14.37 -11.64 -9.78
C ILE A 112 15.78 -11.12 -9.51
N GLU A 113 16.02 -10.52 -8.35
CA GLU A 113 17.35 -10.05 -7.96
C GLU A 113 18.37 -11.21 -7.91
N ASN A 114 17.97 -12.34 -7.33
CA ASN A 114 18.79 -13.55 -7.29
C ASN A 114 19.03 -14.15 -8.69
N LEU A 115 18.06 -14.06 -9.59
CA LEU A 115 18.17 -14.57 -10.96
C LEU A 115 19.32 -13.87 -11.70
N SER A 116 19.53 -12.58 -11.47
CA SER A 116 20.60 -11.83 -12.13
C SER A 116 21.97 -12.39 -11.84
N GLN A 117 22.31 -12.56 -10.57
CA GLN A 117 23.59 -13.13 -10.15
C GLN A 117 23.77 -14.57 -10.66
N LYS A 118 22.69 -15.36 -10.59
CA LYS A 118 22.70 -16.75 -11.02
C LYS A 118 22.90 -16.92 -12.53
N VAL A 119 22.28 -16.08 -13.35
CA VAL A 119 22.48 -16.13 -14.82
C VAL A 119 23.92 -15.79 -15.20
N SER A 120 24.53 -14.78 -14.57
CA SER A 120 25.95 -14.47 -14.78
C SER A 120 26.85 -15.66 -14.41
N GLN A 121 26.63 -16.27 -13.23
CA GLN A 121 27.37 -17.45 -12.82
C GLN A 121 27.18 -18.64 -13.79
N MET A 122 25.94 -18.88 -14.25
CA MET A 122 25.67 -19.93 -15.24
C MET A 122 26.44 -19.69 -16.54
N PHE A 123 26.53 -18.44 -16.99
CA PHE A 123 27.31 -18.11 -18.16
C PHE A 123 28.79 -18.47 -17.95
N ASP A 124 29.40 -18.02 -16.86
CA ASP A 124 30.82 -18.25 -16.57
C ASP A 124 31.17 -19.73 -16.39
N PHE A 125 30.35 -20.49 -15.66
CA PHE A 125 30.66 -21.87 -15.30
C PHE A 125 30.21 -22.90 -16.34
N HIS A 126 29.12 -22.66 -17.05
CA HIS A 126 28.54 -23.67 -17.95
C HIS A 126 28.63 -23.30 -19.43
N ILE A 127 28.41 -22.04 -19.79
CA ILE A 127 28.28 -21.64 -21.20
C ILE A 127 29.64 -21.25 -21.79
N LYS A 128 30.37 -20.36 -21.11
CA LYS A 128 31.65 -19.81 -21.55
C LYS A 128 32.70 -20.89 -21.84
N PRO A 129 32.92 -21.92 -20.98
CA PRO A 129 33.90 -22.96 -21.28
C PRO A 129 33.55 -23.73 -22.56
N LYS A 130 32.26 -24.01 -22.78
CA LYS A 130 31.78 -24.74 -23.96
C LYS A 130 31.89 -23.89 -25.23
N LEU A 131 31.70 -22.57 -25.14
CA LEU A 131 31.94 -21.64 -26.25
C LEU A 131 33.43 -21.57 -26.63
N VAL A 132 34.32 -21.53 -25.64
CA VAL A 132 35.78 -21.51 -25.87
C VAL A 132 36.24 -22.82 -26.53
N ILE A 133 35.73 -23.97 -26.10
CA ILE A 133 36.07 -25.29 -26.67
C ILE A 133 35.75 -25.36 -28.17
N ILE A 134 34.65 -24.75 -28.62
CA ILE A 134 34.28 -24.73 -30.04
C ILE A 134 34.98 -23.63 -30.84
N GLY A 135 35.88 -22.85 -30.21
CA GLY A 135 36.59 -21.74 -30.85
C GLY A 135 35.69 -20.55 -31.17
N PHE A 136 34.62 -20.32 -30.40
CA PHE A 136 33.76 -19.16 -30.61
C PHE A 136 34.50 -17.87 -30.22
N GLU A 137 34.60 -16.92 -31.15
CA GLU A 137 35.48 -15.75 -31.02
C GLU A 137 34.99 -14.68 -30.04
N LYS A 138 33.69 -14.64 -29.70
CA LYS A 138 33.06 -13.54 -28.94
C LYS A 138 32.09 -14.01 -27.86
N PRO A 139 32.49 -14.88 -26.90
CA PRO A 139 31.61 -15.39 -25.87
C PRO A 139 30.92 -14.27 -25.06
N GLU A 140 31.55 -13.12 -24.92
CA GLU A 140 31.02 -11.92 -24.24
C GLU A 140 29.72 -11.43 -24.87
N SER A 141 29.53 -11.58 -26.19
CA SER A 141 28.26 -11.18 -26.84
C SER A 141 27.07 -12.02 -26.38
N VAL A 142 27.31 -13.29 -26.00
CA VAL A 142 26.28 -14.16 -25.42
C VAL A 142 25.98 -13.74 -23.98
N GLU A 143 27.02 -13.38 -23.22
CA GLU A 143 26.87 -12.83 -21.86
C GLU A 143 26.04 -11.54 -21.87
N GLU A 144 26.36 -10.62 -22.76
CA GLU A 144 25.64 -9.36 -22.96
C GLU A 144 24.17 -9.62 -23.28
N SER A 145 23.88 -10.60 -24.14
CA SER A 145 22.50 -10.95 -24.52
C SER A 145 21.70 -11.53 -23.35
N LEU A 146 22.31 -12.42 -22.55
CA LEU A 146 21.68 -12.98 -21.35
C LEU A 146 21.47 -11.91 -20.29
N THR A 147 22.48 -11.07 -20.07
CA THR A 147 22.43 -9.96 -19.12
C THR A 147 21.36 -8.96 -19.54
N ALA A 148 21.24 -8.62 -20.82
CA ALA A 148 20.19 -7.74 -21.33
C ALA A 148 18.78 -8.29 -21.06
N CYS A 149 18.57 -9.60 -21.20
CA CYS A 149 17.28 -10.22 -20.87
C CYS A 149 16.96 -10.11 -19.38
N VAL A 150 17.95 -10.36 -18.52
CA VAL A 150 17.80 -10.21 -17.06
C VAL A 150 17.55 -8.76 -16.68
N SER A 151 18.28 -7.81 -17.26
CA SER A 151 18.06 -6.38 -17.01
C SER A 151 16.63 -5.97 -17.35
N ALA A 152 16.10 -6.43 -18.48
CA ALA A 152 14.70 -6.19 -18.86
C ALA A 152 13.69 -6.84 -17.89
N ILE A 153 14.05 -7.95 -17.23
CA ILE A 153 13.26 -8.53 -16.14
C ILE A 153 13.35 -7.63 -14.89
N CYS A 154 14.54 -7.16 -14.52
CA CYS A 154 14.76 -6.31 -13.36
C CYS A 154 14.05 -4.95 -13.47
N GLU A 155 13.90 -4.40 -14.67
CA GLU A 155 13.11 -3.19 -14.96
C GLU A 155 11.64 -3.31 -14.53
N CYS A 156 11.15 -4.52 -14.29
CA CYS A 156 9.81 -4.78 -13.79
C CYS A 156 9.69 -4.59 -12.26
N CYS A 157 10.78 -4.59 -11.51
CA CYS A 157 10.74 -4.55 -10.04
C CYS A 157 10.12 -3.25 -9.50
N PRO A 158 10.44 -2.04 -10.03
CA PRO A 158 9.89 -0.79 -9.50
C PRO A 158 8.35 -0.72 -9.54
N ARG A 159 7.71 -1.26 -10.58
CA ARG A 159 6.24 -1.26 -10.69
C ARG A 159 5.57 -2.21 -9.69
N PHE A 160 6.17 -3.37 -9.44
CA PHE A 160 5.69 -4.30 -8.41
C PHE A 160 5.91 -3.72 -7.02
N TRP A 161 7.04 -3.05 -6.82
CA TRP A 161 7.32 -2.33 -5.57
C TRP A 161 6.31 -1.24 -5.29
N ALA A 162 6.02 -0.39 -6.28
CA ALA A 162 4.99 0.64 -6.18
C ALA A 162 3.62 0.05 -5.81
N MET A 163 3.27 -1.11 -6.38
CA MET A 163 2.02 -1.81 -6.06
C MET A 163 1.97 -2.27 -4.60
N VAL A 164 3.08 -2.76 -4.05
CA VAL A 164 3.20 -3.17 -2.64
C VAL A 164 3.09 -1.95 -1.72
N THR A 165 3.84 -0.88 -2.03
CA THR A 165 3.82 0.37 -1.29
C THR A 165 2.42 0.98 -1.26
N GLU A 166 1.75 1.08 -2.40
CA GLU A 166 0.40 1.65 -2.50
C GLU A 166 -0.62 0.86 -1.68
N ASP A 167 -0.53 -0.48 -1.68
CA ASP A 167 -1.46 -1.31 -0.92
C ASP A 167 -1.28 -1.11 0.60
N ILE A 168 -0.03 -1.07 1.08
CA ILE A 168 0.27 -0.82 2.49
C ILE A 168 -0.13 0.60 2.89
N VAL A 169 0.17 1.62 2.06
CA VAL A 169 -0.32 2.99 2.27
C VAL A 169 -1.84 2.98 2.42
N LYS A 170 -2.57 2.35 1.50
CA LYS A 170 -4.04 2.29 1.55
C LYS A 170 -4.57 1.63 2.82
N GLN A 171 -3.96 0.53 3.27
CA GLN A 171 -4.32 -0.13 4.53
C GLN A 171 -4.13 0.78 5.74
N CYS A 172 -3.04 1.55 5.78
CA CYS A 172 -2.72 2.47 6.88
C CYS A 172 -3.59 3.75 6.83
N SER A 173 -3.75 4.33 5.65
CA SER A 173 -4.49 5.56 5.37
C SER A 173 -5.96 5.51 5.76
N GLY A 174 -6.57 4.31 5.72
CA GLY A 174 -7.95 4.13 6.17
C GLY A 174 -8.16 4.55 7.63
N PHE A 175 -7.18 4.32 8.50
CA PHE A 175 -7.26 4.67 9.93
C PHE A 175 -7.08 6.17 10.18
N LEU A 176 -6.28 6.88 9.37
CA LEU A 176 -6.07 8.32 9.52
C LEU A 176 -7.34 9.16 9.31
N THR A 177 -8.34 8.62 8.61
CA THR A 177 -9.64 9.29 8.45
C THR A 177 -10.37 9.53 9.78
N GLN A 178 -10.06 8.74 10.83
CA GLN A 178 -10.66 8.85 12.17
C GLN A 178 -10.22 10.11 12.93
N VAL A 179 -9.24 10.86 12.42
CA VAL A 179 -8.93 12.21 12.93
C VAL A 179 -10.17 13.12 12.92
N ASN A 180 -11.06 12.92 11.94
CA ASN A 180 -12.32 13.66 11.83
C ASN A 180 -13.32 13.40 12.98
N ASP A 181 -13.13 12.32 13.76
CA ASP A 181 -13.99 11.99 14.90
C ASP A 181 -13.56 12.70 16.19
N ILE A 182 -12.33 13.22 16.25
CA ILE A 182 -11.78 13.90 17.43
C ILE A 182 -12.68 15.06 17.90
N PRO A 183 -13.20 15.94 17.03
CA PRO A 183 -14.09 17.02 17.48
C PRO A 183 -15.36 16.51 18.16
N ARG A 184 -15.95 15.42 17.65
CA ARG A 184 -17.17 14.83 18.23
C ARG A 184 -16.89 14.23 19.61
N LEU A 185 -15.67 13.75 19.84
CA LEU A 185 -15.26 13.13 21.09
C LEU A 185 -15.17 14.12 22.26
N TYR A 186 -14.91 15.39 21.98
CA TYR A 186 -14.69 16.41 23.01
C TYR A 186 -15.80 17.46 23.08
N ARG A 187 -16.41 17.85 21.94
CA ARG A 187 -17.45 18.89 21.91
C ARG A 187 -18.65 18.53 22.78
N ARG A 188 -18.94 19.38 23.77
CA ARG A 188 -20.07 19.24 24.71
C ARG A 188 -20.06 17.91 25.47
N THR A 189 -18.87 17.38 25.73
CA THR A 189 -18.68 16.19 26.54
C THR A 189 -17.97 16.55 27.83
N ASN A 190 -18.24 15.80 28.91
CA ASN A 190 -17.50 15.93 30.17
C ASN A 190 -16.19 15.13 30.15
N LYS A 191 -15.64 14.84 28.96
CA LYS A 191 -14.42 14.05 28.83
C LYS A 191 -13.23 14.84 29.35
N GLU A 192 -12.31 14.15 30.04
CA GLU A 192 -11.09 14.73 30.58
C GLU A 192 -10.15 15.24 29.47
N VAL A 193 -9.18 16.06 29.87
CA VAL A 193 -8.13 16.53 28.95
C VAL A 193 -7.32 15.33 28.48
N PRO A 194 -7.12 15.16 27.16
CA PRO A 194 -6.39 14.01 26.64
C PRO A 194 -4.94 13.95 27.11
N SER A 195 -4.50 12.74 27.42
CA SER A 195 -3.13 12.42 27.87
C SER A 195 -2.52 11.21 27.16
N LYS A 196 -3.29 10.57 26.26
CA LYS A 196 -2.88 9.37 25.54
C LYS A 196 -3.14 9.53 24.04
N PRO A 197 -2.34 8.88 23.18
CA PRO A 197 -2.59 8.85 21.74
C PRO A 197 -3.94 8.21 21.41
N SER A 198 -4.54 8.65 20.31
CA SER A 198 -5.77 8.08 19.79
C SER A 198 -5.58 6.63 19.35
N ALA A 199 -6.60 5.80 19.59
CA ALA A 199 -6.53 4.36 19.31
C ALA A 199 -6.32 4.03 17.81
N TYR A 200 -6.72 4.91 16.89
CA TYR A 200 -6.55 4.69 15.45
C TYR A 200 -5.07 4.61 15.04
N LEU A 201 -4.15 5.25 15.76
CA LEU A 201 -2.72 5.24 15.44
C LEU A 201 -2.11 3.83 15.50
N ALA A 202 -2.58 3.00 16.44
CA ALA A 202 -2.18 1.59 16.48
C ALA A 202 -2.62 0.84 15.21
N GLY A 203 -3.76 1.22 14.63
CA GLY A 203 -4.25 0.71 13.35
C GLY A 203 -3.41 1.19 12.16
N VAL A 204 -2.87 2.41 12.20
CA VAL A 204 -1.97 2.95 11.16
C VAL A 204 -0.65 2.18 11.13
N ILE A 205 -0.07 1.84 12.28
CA ILE A 205 1.26 1.23 12.34
C ILE A 205 1.24 -0.29 12.20
N LYS A 206 0.16 -0.96 12.60
CA LYS A 206 0.09 -2.43 12.58
C LYS A 206 0.35 -3.06 11.20
N PRO A 207 -0.17 -2.55 10.06
CA PRO A 207 0.15 -3.09 8.74
C PRO A 207 1.64 -2.93 8.38
N LEU A 208 2.23 -1.79 8.73
CA LEU A 208 3.66 -1.50 8.52
C LEU A 208 4.56 -2.46 9.31
N SER A 209 4.33 -2.58 10.62
CA SER A 209 5.15 -3.45 11.47
C SER A 209 5.07 -4.90 11.01
N ARG A 210 3.86 -5.36 10.70
CA ARG A 210 3.61 -6.71 10.19
C ARG A 210 4.35 -6.97 8.88
N PHE A 211 4.28 -6.04 7.93
CA PHE A 211 4.98 -6.18 6.64
C PHE A 211 6.50 -6.28 6.84
N CYS A 212 7.07 -5.42 7.69
CA CYS A 212 8.50 -5.47 7.99
C CYS A 212 8.89 -6.79 8.67
N GLU A 213 8.13 -7.27 9.65
CA GLU A 213 8.38 -8.53 10.35
C GLU A 213 8.29 -9.75 9.41
N GLU A 214 7.26 -9.81 8.57
CA GLU A 214 7.04 -10.92 7.63
C GLU A 214 8.13 -11.01 6.54
N HIS A 215 8.75 -9.88 6.17
CA HIS A 215 9.71 -9.80 5.07
C HIS A 215 11.14 -9.42 5.47
N THR A 216 11.47 -9.46 6.77
CA THR A 216 12.81 -9.08 7.29
C THR A 216 13.95 -9.87 6.64
N SER A 217 13.74 -11.13 6.26
CA SER A 217 14.78 -11.97 5.63
C SER A 217 14.97 -11.74 4.13
N LEU A 218 14.00 -11.09 3.47
CA LEU A 218 13.99 -10.88 2.02
C LEU A 218 14.39 -9.45 1.65
N LEU A 219 14.13 -8.48 2.52
CA LEU A 219 14.43 -7.07 2.27
C LEU A 219 15.80 -6.70 2.85
N SER A 220 16.62 -6.04 2.03
CA SER A 220 17.79 -5.34 2.55
C SER A 220 17.38 -4.17 3.44
N GLU A 221 18.28 -3.75 4.34
CA GLU A 221 18.02 -2.59 5.21
C GLU A 221 17.75 -1.32 4.39
N GLN A 222 18.43 -1.15 3.25
CA GLN A 222 18.19 -0.02 2.34
C GLN A 222 16.79 -0.06 1.73
N GLN A 223 16.34 -1.21 1.21
CA GLN A 223 14.99 -1.36 0.67
C GLN A 223 13.92 -1.11 1.74
N LYS A 224 14.16 -1.58 2.97
CA LYS A 224 13.27 -1.33 4.11
C LYS A 224 13.18 0.15 4.44
N GLN A 225 14.30 0.87 4.49
CA GLN A 225 14.29 2.32 4.75
C GLN A 225 13.60 3.11 3.65
N GLU A 226 13.86 2.77 2.38
CA GLU A 226 13.21 3.41 1.24
C GLU A 226 11.69 3.16 1.26
N PHE A 227 11.27 1.92 1.53
CA PHE A 227 9.87 1.56 1.73
C PHE A 227 9.21 2.41 2.81
N LEU A 228 9.81 2.44 4.00
CA LEU A 228 9.27 3.20 5.14
C LEU A 228 9.19 4.69 4.82
N SER A 229 10.21 5.27 4.19
CA SER A 229 10.21 6.67 3.76
C SER A 229 9.07 6.97 2.80
N GLN A 230 8.85 6.13 1.79
CA GLN A 230 7.74 6.32 0.83
C GLN A 230 6.37 6.21 1.51
N VAL A 231 6.16 5.18 2.35
CA VAL A 231 4.87 5.00 3.04
C VAL A 231 4.62 6.15 4.01
N PHE A 232 5.59 6.51 4.86
CA PHE A 232 5.41 7.59 5.82
C PHE A 232 5.27 8.95 5.16
N SER A 233 5.89 9.20 4.00
CA SER A 233 5.65 10.43 3.24
C SER A 233 4.18 10.55 2.82
N ALA A 234 3.60 9.49 2.25
CA ALA A 234 2.19 9.48 1.88
C ALA A 234 1.26 9.63 3.09
N LEU A 235 1.55 8.92 4.19
CA LEU A 235 0.76 9.02 5.43
C LEU A 235 0.87 10.40 6.08
N THR A 236 2.06 11.02 6.05
CA THR A 236 2.30 12.35 6.60
C THR A 236 1.53 13.41 5.82
N GLN A 237 1.52 13.32 4.49
CA GLN A 237 0.74 14.22 3.64
C GLN A 237 -0.76 14.13 3.96
N GLN A 238 -1.31 12.90 4.00
CA GLN A 238 -2.70 12.69 4.35
C GLN A 238 -3.00 13.19 5.78
N PHE A 239 -2.11 12.92 6.73
CA PHE A 239 -2.30 13.33 8.12
C PHE A 239 -2.28 14.86 8.24
N CYS A 240 -1.43 15.55 7.49
CA CYS A 240 -1.42 17.02 7.39
C CYS A 240 -2.77 17.54 6.88
N GLU A 241 -3.31 16.94 5.83
CA GLU A 241 -4.57 17.37 5.22
C GLU A 241 -5.74 17.25 6.21
N VAL A 242 -5.98 16.05 6.73
CA VAL A 242 -7.11 15.81 7.65
C VAL A 242 -6.96 16.60 8.95
N THR A 243 -5.73 16.77 9.46
CA THR A 243 -5.49 17.55 10.67
C THR A 243 -5.73 19.04 10.44
N SER A 244 -5.23 19.57 9.31
CA SER A 244 -5.45 20.97 8.92
C SER A 244 -6.95 21.27 8.80
N GLU A 245 -7.73 20.39 8.16
CA GLU A 245 -9.19 20.54 8.05
C GLU A 245 -9.87 20.59 9.43
N VAL A 246 -9.50 19.68 10.33
CA VAL A 246 -10.06 19.64 11.69
C VAL A 246 -9.68 20.88 12.49
N LEU A 247 -8.43 21.33 12.44
CA LEU A 247 -7.96 22.52 13.15
C LEU A 247 -8.63 23.80 12.62
N VAL A 248 -8.72 23.97 11.30
CA VAL A 248 -9.39 25.12 10.67
C VAL A 248 -10.87 25.15 11.03
N SER A 249 -11.55 24.01 10.98
CA SER A 249 -12.98 23.94 11.35
C SER A 249 -13.21 24.24 12.85
N THR A 250 -12.29 23.79 13.70
CA THR A 250 -12.33 24.05 15.15
C THR A 250 -12.12 25.53 15.45
N LYS A 251 -11.15 26.18 14.80
CA LYS A 251 -10.91 27.63 14.92
C LYS A 251 -12.11 28.46 14.47
N LYS A 252 -12.71 28.13 13.32
CA LYS A 252 -13.93 28.82 12.82
C LYS A 252 -15.10 28.70 13.80
N MET A 253 -15.29 27.52 14.41
CA MET A 253 -16.34 27.28 15.39
C MET A 253 -16.11 28.10 16.66
N GLU A 254 -14.88 28.10 17.17
CA GLU A 254 -14.47 28.88 18.34
C GLU A 254 -14.70 30.39 18.14
N ASP A 255 -14.28 30.93 17.00
CA ASP A 255 -14.50 32.33 16.64
C ASP A 255 -15.99 32.69 16.56
N SER A 256 -16.81 31.79 16.00
CA SER A 256 -18.26 31.98 15.94
C SER A 256 -18.89 32.03 17.32
N LEU A 257 -18.51 31.09 18.22
CA LEU A 257 -18.97 31.06 19.60
C LEU A 257 -18.54 32.31 20.37
N ARG A 258 -17.30 32.77 20.19
CA ARG A 258 -16.77 33.99 20.81
C ARG A 258 -17.54 35.24 20.34
N ARG A 259 -17.84 35.35 19.04
CA ARG A 259 -18.69 36.44 18.51
C ARG A 259 -20.11 36.39 19.06
N LEU A 260 -20.69 35.20 19.19
CA LEU A 260 -22.03 35.00 19.76
C LEU A 260 -22.10 35.37 21.25
N LYS A 261 -21.11 34.95 22.06
CA LYS A 261 -21.00 35.33 23.48
C LYS A 261 -20.91 36.84 23.65
N LYS A 262 -20.11 37.52 22.80
CA LYS A 262 -20.01 38.98 22.74
C LYS A 262 -21.36 39.64 22.41
N ALA A 263 -22.05 39.16 21.39
CA ALA A 263 -23.35 39.71 20.97
C ALA A 263 -24.45 39.53 22.02
N ARG A 264 -24.40 38.44 22.81
CA ARG A 264 -25.35 38.17 23.90
C ARG A 264 -25.03 38.87 25.22
N GLY A 265 -23.91 39.59 25.30
CA GLY A 265 -23.47 40.26 26.54
C GLY A 265 -23.05 39.29 27.66
N THR A 266 -22.94 37.99 27.37
CA THR A 266 -22.47 36.94 28.29
C THR A 266 -20.95 36.86 28.38
N ASP A 267 -20.24 37.75 27.70
CA ASP A 267 -18.76 37.89 27.72
C ASP A 267 -18.23 38.39 29.08
N LYS A 268 -19.13 38.75 30.02
CA LYS A 268 -18.79 39.21 31.38
C LYS A 268 -18.45 38.08 32.35
N ASP A 269 -18.79 36.83 32.03
CA ASP A 269 -18.11 35.71 32.66
C ASP A 269 -16.70 35.67 32.08
N LYS A 270 -15.76 36.33 32.78
CA LYS A 270 -14.33 36.08 32.58
C LYS A 270 -14.17 34.58 32.48
N GLU A 271 -13.81 34.06 31.30
CA GLU A 271 -13.29 32.70 31.21
C GLU A 271 -12.24 32.61 32.32
N LYS A 272 -12.52 31.81 33.35
CA LYS A 272 -11.58 31.62 34.45
C LYS A 272 -10.29 31.18 33.79
N ALA A 273 -9.26 32.02 33.86
CA ALA A 273 -7.94 31.71 33.34
C ALA A 273 -7.56 30.30 33.84
N GLY A 274 -7.48 29.34 32.92
CA GLY A 274 -7.21 27.93 33.21
C GLY A 274 -8.35 26.92 32.99
N VAL A 275 -9.56 27.32 32.57
CA VAL A 275 -10.58 26.34 32.16
C VAL A 275 -10.33 25.90 30.71
N VAL A 276 -9.77 24.69 30.55
CA VAL A 276 -9.50 24.07 29.24
C VAL A 276 -10.81 23.95 28.45
N THR A 277 -10.87 24.60 27.29
CA THR A 277 -12.04 24.57 26.42
C THR A 277 -12.12 23.26 25.61
N ASP A 278 -13.29 22.98 25.02
CA ASP A 278 -13.43 21.85 24.09
C ASP A 278 -12.46 21.99 22.89
N SER A 279 -12.23 23.20 22.41
CA SER A 279 -11.26 23.48 21.33
C SER A 279 -9.83 23.16 21.77
N ASP A 280 -9.47 23.47 23.02
CA ASP A 280 -8.16 23.16 23.58
C ASP A 280 -7.95 21.65 23.73
N LYS A 281 -8.98 20.89 24.14
CA LYS A 281 -8.90 19.42 24.20
C LYS A 281 -8.69 18.81 22.81
N ILE A 282 -9.36 19.35 21.78
CA ILE A 282 -9.18 18.91 20.39
C ILE A 282 -7.75 19.16 19.92
N ARG A 283 -7.23 20.39 20.12
CA ARG A 283 -5.84 20.74 19.78
C ARG A 283 -4.84 19.87 20.54
N THR A 284 -5.07 19.64 21.83
CA THR A 284 -4.23 18.79 22.68
C THR A 284 -4.18 17.35 22.15
N GLN A 285 -5.32 16.75 21.79
CA GLN A 285 -5.33 15.40 21.21
C GLN A 285 -4.53 15.33 19.90
N ILE A 286 -4.73 16.32 19.02
CA ILE A 286 -4.01 16.38 17.73
C ILE A 286 -2.49 16.46 17.94
N ILE A 287 -2.05 17.29 18.89
CA ILE A 287 -0.63 17.41 19.25
C ILE A 287 -0.09 16.06 19.73
N ILE A 288 -0.78 15.39 20.65
CA ILE A 288 -0.38 14.07 21.18
C ILE A 288 -0.31 13.04 20.05
N ASP A 289 -1.28 13.07 19.13
CA ASP A 289 -1.33 12.15 18.01
C ASP A 289 -0.18 12.39 17.01
N ILE A 290 0.17 13.65 16.72
CA ILE A 290 1.33 14.00 15.89
C ILE A 290 2.63 13.55 16.55
N ASP A 291 2.81 13.83 17.84
CA ASP A 291 4.01 13.44 18.58
C ASP A 291 4.15 11.90 18.60
N SER A 292 3.05 11.18 18.84
CA SER A 292 3.02 9.71 18.80
C SER A 292 3.25 9.14 17.41
N PHE A 293 2.77 9.79 16.34
CA PHE A 293 3.03 9.37 14.97
C PHE A 293 4.52 9.50 14.64
N ASN A 294 5.14 10.62 15.00
CA ASN A 294 6.58 10.87 14.83
C ASN A 294 7.43 9.84 15.60
N SER A 295 7.12 9.57 16.87
CA SER A 295 7.84 8.54 17.64
C SER A 295 7.74 7.13 17.05
N GLN A 296 6.63 6.81 16.38
CA GLN A 296 6.47 5.52 15.72
C GLN A 296 7.35 5.39 14.46
N MET A 297 7.61 6.49 13.74
CA MET A 297 8.57 6.50 12.64
C MET A 297 9.99 6.18 13.14
N GLU A 298 10.41 6.84 14.22
CA GLU A 298 11.72 6.63 14.85
C GLU A 298 11.88 5.19 15.36
N THR A 299 10.81 4.63 15.95
CA THR A 299 10.79 3.24 16.45
C THR A 299 10.99 2.23 15.31
N LEU A 300 10.49 2.52 14.12
CA LEU A 300 10.68 1.68 12.92
C LEU A 300 12.03 1.91 12.23
N GLY A 301 12.87 2.81 12.76
CA GLY A 301 14.22 3.09 12.26
C GLY A 301 14.28 4.20 11.20
N LEU A 302 13.20 4.98 11.01
CA LEU A 302 13.15 6.08 10.07
C LEU A 302 13.38 7.41 10.80
N LYS A 303 14.18 8.32 10.23
CA LYS A 303 14.23 9.69 10.76
C LYS A 303 12.99 10.45 10.30
N VAL A 304 12.38 11.21 11.19
CA VAL A 304 11.18 12.00 10.87
C VAL A 304 11.38 12.97 9.71
N THR A 305 12.61 13.45 9.51
CA THR A 305 12.99 14.34 8.40
C THR A 305 12.95 13.68 7.02
N ASP A 306 12.97 12.34 6.98
CA ASP A 306 13.01 11.57 5.73
C ASP A 306 11.60 11.37 5.16
N ALA A 307 10.54 11.76 5.89
CA ALA A 307 9.18 11.78 5.38
C ALA A 307 8.82 13.16 4.83
N GLU A 308 8.38 13.17 3.57
CA GLU A 308 7.87 14.38 2.94
C GLU A 308 6.63 14.88 3.69
N GLY A 309 6.58 16.19 3.95
CA GLY A 309 5.48 16.82 4.68
C GLY A 309 5.66 16.88 6.21
N TYR A 310 6.72 16.29 6.78
CA TYR A 310 7.00 16.36 8.22
C TYR A 310 7.04 17.80 8.74
N SER A 311 7.71 18.70 8.03
CA SER A 311 7.81 20.12 8.42
C SER A 311 6.45 20.81 8.51
N LYS A 312 5.51 20.45 7.63
CA LYS A 312 4.14 20.94 7.64
C LYS A 312 3.36 20.36 8.82
N LEU A 313 3.51 19.07 9.11
CA LEU A 313 2.87 18.43 10.25
C LEU A 313 3.36 19.03 11.58
N GLU A 314 4.66 19.27 11.68
CA GLU A 314 5.28 19.91 12.84
C GLU A 314 4.80 21.36 13.01
N ALA A 315 4.67 22.11 11.91
CA ALA A 315 4.10 23.46 11.93
C ALA A 315 2.65 23.46 12.44
N LEU A 316 1.81 22.51 12.02
CA LEU A 316 0.43 22.38 12.52
C LEU A 316 0.39 22.13 14.04
N SER A 317 1.31 21.30 14.57
CA SER A 317 1.44 21.08 16.01
C SER A 317 1.84 22.36 16.75
N LYS A 318 2.80 23.12 16.21
CA LYS A 318 3.26 24.40 16.78
C LYS A 318 2.14 25.46 16.75
N ASP A 319 1.43 25.58 15.64
CA ASP A 319 0.31 26.52 15.50
C ASP A 319 -0.85 26.17 16.44
N ALA A 320 -1.15 24.88 16.60
CA ALA A 320 -2.16 24.42 17.55
C ALA A 320 -1.77 24.76 19.00
N LYS A 321 -0.50 24.59 19.38
CA LYS A 321 0.03 25.02 20.70
C LYS A 321 -0.09 26.53 20.89
N ALA A 322 0.28 27.31 19.87
CA ALA A 322 0.22 28.77 19.91
C ALA A 322 -1.22 29.29 20.07
N ASP A 323 -2.17 28.74 19.31
CA ASP A 323 -3.59 29.10 19.39
C ASP A 323 -4.15 28.91 20.81
N MET A 324 -3.75 27.84 21.52
CA MET A 324 -4.16 27.61 22.92
C MET A 324 -3.59 28.66 23.89
N THR A 325 -2.34 29.09 23.68
CA THR A 325 -1.68 30.10 24.53
C THR A 325 -2.14 31.53 24.24
N SER A 326 -2.56 31.82 23.01
CA SER A 326 -3.01 33.16 22.58
C SER A 326 -4.36 33.59 23.16
N VAL A 327 -5.07 32.66 23.82
CA VAL A 327 -6.38 32.87 24.46
C VAL A 327 -6.25 33.08 25.98
N SER A 328 -5.03 32.96 26.54
CA SER A 328 -4.71 33.25 27.95
C SER A 328 -4.28 34.71 28.16
#